data_AF-A0A0G4HMG5-F1
#
_entry.id   AF-A0A0G4HMG5-F1
#
_cell.length_a   1.000
_cell.length_b   1.000
_cell.length_c   1.000
_cell.angle_alpha   90.00
_cell.angle_beta   90.00
_cell.angle_gamma   90.00
#
_symmetry.space_group_name_H-M   'P 1'
#
loop_
_entity.id
_entity.type
_entity.pdbx_description
1 polymer ?
#
loop_
_entity_poly.entity_id
_entity_poly.type
_entity_poly.pdbx_seq_one_letter_code
_entity_poly.pdbx_strand_id
1 'polypeptide(L)' 'MLQSIVLFFVFLQAFLARGETWSAVRKLTSDDYREETAEDFWFIKFFAPWCGHCQKMAPAWDELARQATRGGWGEGVN' A
#
# COMPACT_ATOMS: atom_id res chain seq x y z
N MET A 1 -0.08 35.22 23.28
CA MET A 1 0.99 35.17 22.25
C MET A 1 1.52 33.76 22.03
N LEU A 2 2.01 33.06 23.07
CA LEU A 2 2.55 31.70 22.93
C LEU A 2 1.53 30.67 22.41
N GLN A 3 0.27 30.76 22.83
CA GLN A 3 -0.80 29.86 22.38
C GLN A 3 -1.10 29.98 20.87
N SER A 4 -1.04 31.20 20.31
CA SER A 4 -1.27 31.42 18.88
C SER A 4 -0.14 30.82 18.02
N ILE A 5 1.09 30.83 18.52
CA ILE A 5 2.25 30.22 17.85
C ILE A 5 2.11 28.68 17.84
N VAL A 6 1.73 28.09 18.98
CA VAL A 6 1.52 26.63 19.07
C VAL A 6 0.43 26.16 18.11
N LEU A 7 -0.69 26.88 18.01
CA LEU A 7 -1.77 26.53 17.09
C LEU A 7 -1.34 26.64 15.62
N PHE A 8 -0.56 27.66 15.26
CA PHE A 8 -0.02 27.80 13.91
C PHE A 8 0.94 26.67 13.54
N PHE A 9 1.82 26.27 14.47
CA PHE A 9 2.73 25.14 14.27
C PHE A 9 1.98 23.81 14.14
N VAL A 10 0.97 23.56 14.98
CA VAL A 10 0.14 22.35 14.88
C VAL A 10 -0.63 22.30 13.56
N PHE A 11 -1.20 23.42 13.12
CA PHE A 11 -1.89 23.50 11.83
C PHE A 11 -0.93 23.32 10.64
N LEU A 12 0.28 23.87 10.71
CA LEU A 12 1.31 23.71 9.68
C LEU A 12 1.77 22.25 9.59
N GLN A 13 2.00 21.58 10.73
CA GLN A 13 2.34 20.16 10.79
C GLN A 13 1.21 19.30 10.20
N ALA A 14 -0.05 19.58 10.52
CA ALA A 14 -1.19 18.85 9.97
C ALA A 14 -1.39 19.10 8.45
N PHE A 15 -0.98 20.26 7.93
CA PHE A 15 -1.03 20.54 6.50
C PHE A 15 0.09 19.83 5.72
N LEU A 16 1.30 19.76 6.29
CA LEU A 16 2.46 19.09 5.70
C LEU A 16 2.43 17.56 5.84
N ALA A 17 1.76 17.02 6.86
CA ALA A 17 1.67 15.57 7.11
C ALA A 17 0.60 14.84 6.27
N ARG A 18 -0.09 15.51 5.34
CA ARG A 18 -1.03 14.86 4.39
C ARG A 18 -0.35 14.04 3.29
N GLY A 19 0.94 13.76 3.42
CA GLY A 19 1.72 13.06 2.41
C GLY A 19 2.04 11.62 2.78
N GLU A 20 1.07 10.71 2.72
CA GLU A 20 1.34 9.28 2.47
C GLU A 20 0.20 8.67 1.63
N THR A 21 0.55 8.21 0.43
CA THR A 21 -0.37 7.68 -0.57
C THR A 21 -0.81 6.26 -0.21
N TRP A 22 -2.10 6.09 0.07
CA TRP A 22 -2.79 4.80 0.23
C TRP A 22 -2.64 3.92 -1.02
N SER A 23 -1.68 2.98 -1.02
CA SER A 23 -1.63 1.88 -2.01
C SER A 23 -2.50 0.72 -1.54
N ALA A 24 -3.28 0.13 -2.46
CA ALA A 24 -4.10 -1.05 -2.15
C ALA A 24 -3.27 -2.33 -1.98
N VAL A 25 -2.01 -2.32 -2.42
CA VAL A 25 -1.10 -3.46 -2.37
C VAL A 25 -0.44 -3.56 -1.00
N ARG A 26 -0.54 -4.73 -0.37
CA ARG A 26 0.21 -5.06 0.84
C ARG A 26 1.65 -5.42 0.48
N LYS A 27 2.62 -4.78 1.16
CA LYS A 27 4.05 -5.14 1.05
C LYS A 27 4.36 -6.17 2.13
N LEU A 28 4.89 -7.31 1.73
CA LEU A 28 5.33 -8.38 2.61
C LEU A 28 6.86 -8.33 2.74
N THR A 29 7.34 -8.70 3.92
CA THR A 29 8.76 -8.83 4.28
C THR A 29 9.05 -10.27 4.69
N SER A 30 10.31 -10.62 4.96
CA SER A 30 10.67 -11.96 5.43
C SER A 30 9.97 -12.35 6.74
N ASP A 31 9.62 -11.35 7.54
CA ASP A 31 9.22 -11.54 8.92
C ASP A 31 7.72 -11.82 9.03
N ASP A 32 6.90 -11.22 8.16
CA ASP A 32 5.44 -11.38 8.14
C ASP A 32 4.93 -12.34 7.04
N TYR A 33 5.75 -12.67 6.04
CA TYR A 33 5.33 -13.43 4.87
C TYR A 33 4.59 -14.73 5.23
N ARG A 34 5.12 -15.50 6.17
CA ARG A 34 4.57 -16.82 6.52
C ARG A 34 3.24 -16.72 7.25
N GLU A 35 3.09 -15.74 8.12
CA GLU A 35 1.89 -15.55 8.92
C GLU A 35 0.76 -14.99 8.06
N GLU A 36 1.05 -13.97 7.25
CA GLU A 36 0.07 -13.31 6.39
C GLU A 36 -0.44 -14.24 5.27
N THR A 37 0.42 -15.12 4.74
CA THR A 37 0.06 -16.05 3.64
C THR A 37 -0.38 -17.43 4.12
N ALA A 38 -0.56 -17.62 5.43
CA ALA A 38 -0.99 -18.91 5.99
C ALA A 38 -2.44 -19.26 5.62
N GLU A 39 -3.27 -18.24 5.44
CA GLU A 39 -4.69 -18.34 5.14
C GLU A 39 -4.99 -17.59 3.83
N ASP A 40 -6.07 -17.99 3.15
CA ASP A 40 -6.54 -17.45 1.87
C ASP A 40 -5.60 -17.62 0.66
N PHE A 41 -6.12 -17.23 -0.51
CA PHE A 41 -5.36 -17.25 -1.76
C PHE A 41 -4.66 -15.91 -1.98
N TRP A 42 -3.33 -15.96 -2.09
CA TRP A 42 -2.49 -14.78 -2.30
C TRP A 42 -1.89 -14.74 -3.70
N PHE A 43 -1.96 -13.56 -4.33
CA PHE A 43 -1.21 -13.28 -5.55
C PHE A 43 -0.02 -12.38 -5.21
N ILE A 44 1.20 -12.92 -5.35
CA ILE A 44 2.41 -12.34 -4.79
C ILE A 44 3.40 -11.99 -5.91
N LYS A 45 3.89 -10.75 -5.91
CA LYS A 45 4.95 -10.29 -6.82
C LYS A 45 6.24 -10.06 -6.05
N PHE A 46 7.21 -10.93 -6.25
CA PHE A 46 8.59 -10.68 -5.83
C PHE A 46 9.22 -9.64 -6.76
N PHE A 47 9.75 -8.56 -6.21
CA PHE A 47 10.34 -7.48 -6.99
C PHE A 47 11.57 -6.89 -6.30
N ALA A 48 12.40 -6.21 -7.09
CA ALA A 48 13.48 -5.40 -6.58
C ALA A 48 13.18 -3.90 -6.78
N PRO A 49 13.44 -3.04 -5.78
CA PRO A 49 13.08 -1.62 -5.86
C PRO A 49 13.87 -0.86 -6.92
N TRP A 50 15.05 -1.35 -7.33
CA TRP A 50 15.91 -0.76 -8.36
C TRP A 50 15.60 -1.28 -9.77
N CYS A 51 14.71 -2.26 -9.92
CA CYS A 51 14.41 -2.83 -11.23
C CYS A 51 13.38 -1.95 -11.97
N GLY A 52 13.83 -1.27 -13.03
CA GLY A 52 12.96 -0.41 -13.85
C GLY A 52 11.76 -1.14 -14.47
N HIS A 53 11.89 -2.43 -14.82
CA HIS A 53 10.76 -3.22 -15.32
C HIS A 53 9.70 -3.47 -14.23
N CYS A 54 10.14 -3.74 -12.99
CA CYS A 54 9.23 -3.94 -11.86
C CYS A 54 8.46 -2.67 -11.51
N GLN A 55 9.13 -1.52 -11.58
CA GLN A 55 8.53 -0.21 -11.32
C GLN A 55 7.46 0.15 -12.35
N LYS A 56 7.72 -0.09 -13.64
CA LYS A 56 6.72 0.13 -14.72
C LYS A 56 5.45 -0.68 -14.51
N MET A 57 5.55 -1.85 -13.90
CA MET A 57 4.41 -2.73 -13.59
C MET A 57 3.70 -2.35 -12.27
N ALA A 58 4.28 -1.49 -11.42
CA ALA A 58 3.67 -1.14 -10.13
C ALA A 58 2.24 -0.58 -10.23
N PRO A 59 1.92 0.33 -11.17
CA PRO A 59 0.55 0.86 -11.30
C PRO A 59 -0.49 -0.21 -11.66
N ALA A 60 -0.12 -1.18 -12.51
CA ALA A 60 -1.01 -2.28 -12.87
C ALA A 60 -1.26 -3.22 -11.69
N TRP A 61 -0.25 -3.41 -10.83
CA TRP A 61 -0.38 -4.21 -9.61
C TRP A 61 -1.27 -3.53 -8.57
N ASP A 62 -1.18 -2.20 -8.45
CA ASP A 62 -2.08 -1.41 -7.60
C ASP A 62 -3.53 -1.47 -8.08
N GLU A 63 -3.75 -1.36 -9.39
CA GLU A 63 -5.09 -1.49 -9.96
C GLU A 63 -5.67 -2.89 -9.75
N LEU A 64 -4.85 -3.93 -9.93
CA LEU A 64 -5.26 -5.31 -9.67
C LEU A 64 -5.72 -5.49 -8.23
N ALA A 65 -4.96 -4.99 -7.26
CA ALA A 65 -5.34 -5.06 -5.85
C ALA A 65 -6.67 -4.34 -5.59
N ARG A 66 -6.91 -3.17 -6.21
CA ARG A 66 -8.20 -2.45 -6.10
C ARG A 66 -9.38 -3.21 -6.68
N GLN A 67 -9.16 -4.03 -7.71
CA GLN A 67 -10.21 -4.86 -8.31
C GLN A 67 -10.45 -6.14 -7.51
N ALA A 68 -9.39 -6.78 -7.03
CA ALA A 68 -9.45 -7.99 -6.21
C ALA A 68 -10.23 -7.77 -4.89
N THR A 69 -10.16 -6.58 -4.30
CA THR A 69 -10.95 -6.23 -3.12
C THR A 69 -12.45 -6.02 -3.43
N ARG A 70 -12.84 -5.79 -4.68
CA ARG A 70 -14.22 -5.42 -5.07
C ARG A 70 -15.05 -6.55 -5.66
N GLY A 71 -14.42 -7.59 -6.20
CA GLY A 71 -15.08 -8.79 -6.70
C GLY A 71 -14.17 -9.97 -6.42
N GLY A 72 -14.64 -10.92 -5.63
CA GLY A 72 -13.85 -12.04 -5.12
C GLY A 72 -12.99 -12.67 -6.22
N TRP A 73 -11.69 -12.69 -6.00
CA TRP A 73 -10.65 -13.14 -6.94
C TRP A 73 -10.64 -14.68 -7.14
N GLY A 74 -11.82 -15.32 -7.07
CA GLY A 74 -11.99 -16.78 -7.03
C GLY A 74 -13.25 -17.35 -7.70
N GLU A 75 -14.18 -16.53 -8.21
CA GLU A 75 -15.42 -17.05 -8.85
C GLU A 75 -15.25 -17.49 -10.32
N GLY A 76 -14.04 -17.42 -10.88
CA GLY A 76 -13.78 -17.74 -12.30
C GLY A 76 -12.57 -18.63 -12.57
N VAL A 77 -12.02 -19.30 -11.54
CA VAL A 77 -10.79 -20.11 -11.64
C VAL A 77 -11.00 -21.59 -11.28
N ASN A 78 -12.26 -22.04 -11.11
CA ASN A 78 -12.62 -23.45 -10.98
C ASN A 78 -13.29 -23.97 -12.26
#